data_AF-A0A7C1T927-F1
#
_entry.id   AF-A0A7C1T927-F1
#
_cell.length_a   1.000
_cell.length_b   1.000
_cell.length_c   1.000
_cell.angle_alpha   90.00
_cell.angle_beta   90.00
_cell.angle_gamma   90.00
#
_symmetry.space_group_name_H-M   'P 1'
#
loop_
_entity.id
_entity.type
_entity.pdbx_description
1 polymer ?
#
loop_
_entity_poly.entity_id
_entity_poly.type
_entity_poly.pdbx_seq_one_letter_code
_entity_poly.pdbx_strand_id
1 'polypeptide(L)'
;MHSTNLDIKKKHFSEFAELIRNQFEHGGSKYKLSADREGTDLICEAFPGDTGVDFVLATCMKYLLRFKNFKREKDLLKISTYMYILWLKMGFHLNKEKHDEDIFVR
;
A
#
# COMPACT_ATOMS: atom_id res chain seq x y z
N MET A 1 20.62 18.63 -5.48
CA MET A 1 20.26 17.21 -5.25
C MET A 1 20.10 17.03 -3.76
N HIS A 2 18.94 16.60 -3.26
CA HIS A 2 18.77 16.37 -1.83
C HIS A 2 19.64 15.18 -1.40
N SER A 3 20.39 15.33 -0.30
CA SER A 3 21.23 14.25 0.22
C SER A 3 20.34 13.12 0.76
N THR A 4 20.41 11.94 0.15
CA THR A 4 19.63 10.75 0.51
C THR A 4 20.52 9.67 1.13
N ASN A 5 21.54 10.09 1.87
CA ASN A 5 22.46 9.18 2.54
C ASN A 5 21.76 8.41 3.69
N LEU A 6 22.45 7.38 4.21
CA LEU A 6 21.90 6.51 5.26
C LEU A 6 21.54 7.28 6.53
N ASP A 7 22.29 8.30 6.90
CA ASP A 7 22.07 9.06 8.13
C ASP A 7 20.80 9.91 8.04
N ILE A 8 20.57 10.56 6.89
CA ILE A 8 19.32 11.29 6.61
C ILE A 8 18.13 10.33 6.62
N LYS A 9 18.25 9.15 6.00
CA LYS A 9 17.19 8.13 6.02
C LYS A 9 16.86 7.67 7.44
N LYS A 10 17.87 7.35 8.25
CA LYS A 10 17.70 6.95 9.66
C LYS A 10 17.02 8.05 10.47
N LYS A 11 17.44 9.31 10.28
CA LYS A 11 16.89 10.47 10.98
C LYS A 11 15.38 10.65 10.74
N HIS A 12 14.92 10.46 9.51
CA HIS A 12 13.52 10.70 9.13
C HIS A 12 12.66 9.42 9.09
N PHE A 13 13.22 8.26 9.41
CA PHE A 13 12.51 6.99 9.32
C PHE A 13 11.28 6.96 10.24
N SER A 14 11.38 7.49 11.45
CA SER A 14 10.25 7.53 12.39
C SER A 14 9.08 8.36 11.87
N GLU A 15 9.36 9.51 11.24
CA GLU A 15 8.34 10.36 10.63
C GLU A 15 7.66 9.64 9.44
N PHE A 16 8.47 8.97 8.61
CA PHE A 16 7.95 8.17 7.50
C PHE A 16 7.08 7.00 7.98
N ALA A 17 7.55 6.26 8.99
CA ALA A 17 6.82 5.15 9.58
C ALA A 17 5.47 5.61 10.16
N GLU A 18 5.45 6.78 10.79
CA GLU A 18 4.23 7.40 11.32
C GLU A 18 3.26 7.81 10.21
N LEU A 19 3.75 8.36 9.10
CA LEU A 19 2.91 8.67 7.93
C LEU A 19 2.29 7.40 7.32
N ILE A 20 3.06 6.31 7.26
CA ILE A 20 2.58 5.01 6.80
C ILE A 20 1.54 4.44 7.77
N ARG A 21 1.81 4.47 9.09
CA ARG A 21 0.86 4.06 10.13
C ARG A 21 -0.46 4.80 9.99
N ASN A 22 -0.42 6.12 9.85
CA ASN A 22 -1.61 6.94 9.66
C ASN A 22 -2.38 6.60 8.38
N GLN A 23 -1.69 6.26 7.28
CA GLN A 23 -2.38 5.76 6.08
C GLN A 23 -3.03 4.39 6.32
N PHE A 24 -2.40 3.50 7.10
CA PHE A 24 -3.01 2.22 7.47
C PHE A 24 -4.16 2.36 8.45
N GLU A 25 -4.08 3.25 9.43
CA GLU A 25 -5.18 3.46 10.38
C GLU A 25 -6.36 4.15 9.69
N HIS A 26 -6.09 5.17 8.89
CA HIS A 26 -7.14 5.86 8.14
C HIS A 26 -7.72 4.99 7.02
N GLY A 27 -6.85 4.34 6.24
CA GLY A 27 -7.23 3.41 5.18
C GLY A 27 -7.94 2.20 5.77
N GLY A 28 -7.30 1.50 6.70
CA GLY A 28 -7.86 0.35 7.41
C GLY A 28 -9.18 0.68 8.10
N SER A 29 -9.32 1.81 8.81
CA SER A 29 -10.62 2.21 9.36
C SER A 29 -11.70 2.43 8.31
N LYS A 30 -11.32 2.88 7.11
CA LYS A 30 -12.24 3.07 5.98
C LYS A 30 -12.54 1.75 5.25
N TYR A 31 -11.70 0.74 5.44
CA TYR A 31 -11.57 -0.45 4.62
C TYR A 31 -11.28 -1.73 5.47
N LYS A 32 -11.92 -1.92 6.64
CA LYS A 32 -11.64 -3.01 7.63
C LYS A 32 -12.72 -4.09 7.71
N LEU A 33 -12.29 -5.36 7.97
CA LEU A 33 -13.05 -6.64 7.98
C LEU A 33 -13.90 -6.76 9.21
N SER A 34 -15.15 -7.08 8.91
CA SER A 34 -16.26 -7.26 9.79
C SER A 34 -16.95 -8.54 9.32
N ALA A 35 -17.58 -9.25 10.25
CA ALA A 35 -18.38 -10.43 9.93
C ALA A 35 -19.57 -10.04 9.00
N ASP A 36 -19.98 -8.78 9.05
CA ASP A 36 -20.69 -8.10 7.97
C ASP A 36 -19.66 -7.63 6.94
N ARG A 37 -19.71 -8.14 5.70
CA ARG A 37 -18.78 -7.83 4.58
C ARG A 37 -18.14 -6.43 4.68
N GLU A 38 -16.81 -6.33 4.54
CA GLU A 38 -16.13 -5.02 4.61
C GLU A 38 -16.67 -4.02 3.60
N GLY A 39 -16.57 -2.74 3.94
CA GLY A 39 -16.65 -1.67 2.94
C GLY A 39 -15.73 -1.91 1.73
N THR A 40 -14.53 -2.48 1.91
CA THR A 40 -13.58 -2.79 0.83
C THR A 40 -13.96 -3.99 0.01
N ASP A 41 -14.48 -5.04 0.65
CA ASP A 41 -15.01 -6.21 -0.05
C ASP A 41 -16.23 -5.80 -0.87
N LEU A 42 -17.13 -5.02 -0.28
CA LEU A 42 -18.27 -4.42 -0.97
C LEU A 42 -17.85 -3.48 -2.11
N ILE A 43 -16.79 -2.69 -1.95
CA ILE A 43 -16.28 -1.83 -3.03
C ILE A 43 -15.64 -2.67 -4.14
N CYS A 44 -14.85 -3.69 -3.80
CA CYS A 44 -14.29 -4.61 -4.80
C CYS A 44 -15.40 -5.41 -5.51
N GLU A 45 -16.48 -5.78 -4.82
CA GLU A 45 -17.67 -6.45 -5.38
C GLU A 45 -18.55 -5.49 -6.20
N ALA A 46 -18.68 -4.22 -5.80
CA ALA A 46 -19.50 -3.21 -6.48
C ALA A 46 -18.79 -2.57 -7.68
N PHE A 47 -17.46 -2.60 -7.69
CA PHE A 47 -16.63 -2.26 -8.83
C PHE A 47 -15.78 -3.47 -9.23
N PRO A 48 -16.41 -4.61 -9.55
CA PRO A 48 -15.70 -5.84 -9.83
C PRO A 48 -15.08 -5.68 -11.21
N GLY A 49 -13.76 -5.57 -11.25
CA GLY A 49 -13.11 -6.28 -12.34
C GLY A 49 -13.17 -7.78 -12.04
N ASP A 50 -12.79 -8.59 -13.02
CA ASP A 50 -13.02 -10.03 -13.00
C ASP A 50 -12.29 -10.78 -11.87
N THR A 51 -11.37 -10.13 -11.17
CA THR A 51 -10.43 -10.78 -10.24
C THR A 51 -10.49 -10.25 -8.80
N GLY A 52 -11.31 -9.23 -8.51
CA GLY A 52 -11.40 -8.61 -7.17
C GLY A 52 -10.17 -7.80 -6.75
N VAL A 53 -9.08 -7.82 -7.53
CA VAL A 53 -7.89 -6.97 -7.34
C VAL A 53 -7.88 -5.75 -8.26
N ASP A 54 -8.75 -5.73 -9.27
CA ASP A 54 -8.83 -4.69 -10.30
C ASP A 54 -9.06 -3.30 -9.73
N PHE A 55 -9.94 -3.18 -8.72
CA PHE A 55 -10.17 -1.93 -8.02
C PHE A 55 -8.89 -1.38 -7.37
N VAL A 56 -8.11 -2.27 -6.75
CA VAL A 56 -6.86 -1.90 -6.07
C VAL A 56 -5.84 -1.43 -7.10
N LEU A 57 -5.67 -2.17 -8.19
CA LEU A 57 -4.74 -1.83 -9.27
C LEU A 57 -5.14 -0.53 -9.99
N ALA A 58 -6.42 -0.35 -10.29
CA ALA A 58 -6.96 0.89 -10.88
C ALA A 58 -6.73 2.09 -9.95
N THR A 59 -6.89 1.89 -8.64
CA THR A 59 -6.64 2.92 -7.65
C THR A 59 -5.16 3.30 -7.57
N CYS A 60 -4.25 2.33 -7.63
CA CYS A 60 -2.81 2.59 -7.75
C CYS A 60 -2.47 3.36 -9.02
N MET A 61 -3.02 2.96 -10.17
CA MET A 61 -2.83 3.66 -11.44
C MET A 61 -3.28 5.13 -11.36
N LYS A 62 -4.45 5.41 -10.76
CA LYS A 62 -4.93 6.77 -10.51
C LYS A 62 -3.92 7.61 -9.72
N TYR A 63 -3.34 7.05 -8.65
CA TYR A 63 -2.36 7.78 -7.85
C TYR A 63 -1.00 7.93 -8.54
N LEU A 64 -0.58 6.96 -9.36
CA LEU A 64 0.62 7.08 -10.20
C LEU A 64 0.48 8.23 -11.20
N LEU A 65 -0.67 8.33 -11.89
CA LEU A 65 -0.95 9.42 -12.82
C LEU A 65 -1.01 10.78 -12.11
N ARG A 66 -1.63 10.84 -10.92
CA ARG A 66 -1.63 12.06 -10.10
C ARG A 66 -0.23 12.45 -9.65
N PHE A 67 0.59 11.50 -9.22
CA PHE A 67 1.96 11.77 -8.86
C PHE A 67 2.75 12.28 -10.06
N LYS A 68 2.61 11.64 -11.24
CA LYS A 68 3.25 12.09 -12.48
C LYS A 68 2.92 13.56 -12.77
N ASN A 69 1.66 13.95 -12.62
CA ASN A 69 1.16 15.28 -12.97
C ASN A 69 1.44 16.35 -11.90
N PHE A 70 1.32 16.01 -10.62
CA PHE A 70 1.34 16.99 -9.52
C PHE A 70 2.51 16.84 -8.55
N LYS A 71 3.32 15.79 -8.68
CA LYS A 71 4.48 15.50 -7.82
C LYS A 71 4.18 15.47 -6.31
N ARG A 72 2.96 15.08 -5.93
CA ARG A 72 2.53 15.06 -4.52
C ARG A 72 3.01 13.78 -3.84
N GLU A 73 3.94 13.89 -2.90
CA GLU A 73 4.53 12.74 -2.19
C GLU A 73 3.48 11.85 -1.49
N LYS A 74 2.38 12.44 -1.00
CA LYS A 74 1.26 11.69 -0.42
C LYS A 74 0.63 10.68 -1.37
N ASP A 75 0.72 10.88 -2.68
CA ASP A 75 0.18 9.93 -3.65
C ASP A 75 1.07 8.66 -3.70
N LEU A 76 2.39 8.77 -3.46
CA LEU A 76 3.28 7.62 -3.30
C LEU A 76 2.95 6.81 -2.04
N LEU A 77 2.71 7.49 -0.91
CA LEU A 77 2.29 6.84 0.32
C LEU A 77 1.01 6.02 0.11
N LYS A 78 0.03 6.59 -0.60
CA LYS A 78 -1.21 5.89 -0.92
C LYS A 78 -0.97 4.65 -1.79
N ILE A 79 -0.11 4.75 -2.80
CA ILE A 79 0.25 3.60 -3.64
C ILE A 79 0.82 2.47 -2.77
N SER A 80 1.77 2.79 -1.88
CA SER A 80 2.36 1.81 -0.96
C SER A 80 1.29 1.15 -0.06
N THR A 81 0.34 1.92 0.46
CA THR A 81 -0.77 1.39 1.27
C THR A 81 -1.64 0.41 0.47
N TYR A 82 -2.02 0.74 -0.77
CA TYR A 82 -2.83 -0.16 -1.60
C TYR A 82 -2.06 -1.42 -2.04
N MET A 83 -0.75 -1.33 -2.25
CA MET A 83 0.09 -2.51 -2.50
C MET A 83 0.13 -3.46 -1.30
N TYR A 84 0.18 -2.93 -0.08
CA TYR A 84 0.07 -3.76 1.13
C TYR A 84 -1.32 -4.40 1.27
N ILE A 85 -2.40 -3.66 0.97
CA ILE A 85 -3.76 -4.22 0.95
C ILE A 85 -3.87 -5.37 -0.07
N LEU A 86 -3.26 -5.22 -1.26
CA LEU A 86 -3.20 -6.28 -2.25
C LEU A 86 -2.46 -7.50 -1.69
N TRP A 87 -1.28 -7.30 -1.08
CA TRP A 87 -0.51 -8.37 -0.46
C TRP A 87 -1.30 -9.13 0.62
N LEU A 88 -2.08 -8.41 1.44
CA LEU A 88 -3.00 -9.02 2.40
C LEU A 88 -4.10 -9.83 1.70
N LYS A 89 -4.76 -9.26 0.69
CA LYS A 89 -5.83 -9.93 -0.08
C LYS A 89 -5.36 -11.19 -0.80
N MET A 90 -4.12 -11.22 -1.28
CA MET A 90 -3.52 -12.39 -1.90
C MET A 90 -3.17 -13.49 -0.89
N GLY A 91 -3.37 -13.26 0.41
CA GLY A 91 -3.10 -14.24 1.46
C GLY A 91 -1.62 -14.49 1.72
N PHE A 92 -0.73 -13.66 1.17
CA PHE A 92 0.72 -13.89 1.28
C PHE A 92 1.21 -13.85 2.74
N HIS A 93 0.55 -13.08 3.61
CA HIS A 93 0.80 -13.08 5.05
C HIS A 93 0.51 -14.39 5.78
N LEU A 94 -0.31 -15.27 5.18
CA LEU A 94 -0.70 -16.56 5.75
C LEU A 94 0.25 -17.68 5.32
N ASN A 95 0.96 -17.49 4.21
CA ASN A 95 1.90 -18.47 3.71
C ASN A 95 3.15 -18.46 4.60
N LYS A 96 3.49 -19.62 5.17
CA LYS A 96 4.78 -19.84 5.87
C LYS A 96 5.94 -20.08 4.90
N GLU A 97 5.70 -19.94 3.59
CA GLU A 97 6.72 -20.08 2.57
C GLU A 97 7.74 -18.94 2.70
N LYS A 98 8.99 -19.25 2.38
CA LYS A 98 10.05 -18.25 2.33
C LYS A 98 9.69 -17.25 1.22
N HIS A 99 9.30 -16.04 1.60
CA HIS A 99 9.11 -14.96 0.63
C HIS A 99 10.43 -14.68 -0.09
N ASP A 100 10.34 -14.11 -1.30
CA ASP A 100 11.52 -13.61 -2.01
C ASP A 100 12.26 -12.63 -1.09
N GLU A 101 13.46 -13.02 -0.66
CA GLU A 101 14.38 -12.20 0.11
C GLU A 101 15.42 -11.62 -0.85
N ASP A 102 15.83 -10.36 -0.61
CA ASP A 102 16.97 -9.80 -1.31
C ASP A 102 18.22 -10.65 -1.00
N ILE A 103 18.70 -11.40 -2.00
CA ILE A 103 19.89 -12.24 -1.85
C ILE A 103 21.12 -11.34 -1.96
N PHE A 104 21.77 -11.05 -0.84
CA PHE A 104 23.09 -10.42 -0.85
C PHE A 104 24.12 -11.45 -1.31
N VAL A 105 24.35 -11.52 -2.62
CA VAL A 105 25.53 -12.18 -3.17
C VAL A 105 26.73 -11.34 -2.73
N ARG A 106 27.52 -11.89 -1.79
CA ARG A 106 28.80 -11.31 -1.39
C ARG A 106 29.85 -11.50 -2.46
#